data_AF-A0A0R1XL23-F1
#
_entry.id   AF-A0A0R1XL23-F1
#
_cell.length_a   1.000
_cell.length_b   1.000
_cell.length_c   1.000
_cell.angle_alpha   90.00
_cell.angle_beta   90.00
_cell.angle_gamma   90.00
#
_symmetry.space_group_name_H-M   'P 1'
#
loop_
_entity.id
_entity.type
_entity.pdbx_description
1 polymer ?
#
loop_
_entity_poly.entity_id
_entity_poly.type
_entity_poly.pdbx_seq_one_letter_code
_entity_poly.pdbx_strand_id
1 'polypeptide(L)'
;MGGSDGITIDNVKTFSCLVWSDGFDMMSCSHVTIRRSFLRTSDDCIAIYGSRFTNYGDSHDVTVTDCVLWADVAHPMNMGTHGDAVHDGDVIENIRFENIDVLDQHEFQSNYLGVMALNPGDKNTIHNVMFKNIRIDALEHGRVFDVEVKYNKDYNPAPGRLIENITFEYIHITSGPGEEVSLVAGYDSTHPVRDILFKDIYRDGGKVADLSAANIYVGDYMSQIRIVQKKTWPAAAVIQLFSSAIYPVSEVNIISCQNVQARLVSQSDLDVLV
;
A
#
# COMPACT_ATOMS: atom_id res chain seq x y z
N MET A 1 -0.97 19.57 -5.98
CA MET A 1 0.04 20.35 -5.23
C MET A 1 1.34 20.24 -6.00
N GLY A 2 2.11 21.32 -6.10
CA GLY A 2 3.34 21.34 -6.90
C GLY A 2 4.47 22.05 -6.16
N GLY A 3 5.68 21.49 -6.16
CA GLY A 3 6.87 22.12 -5.57
C GLY A 3 6.72 22.43 -4.07
N SER A 4 5.87 21.69 -3.37
CA SER A 4 5.46 22.02 -1.99
C SER A 4 6.28 21.25 -0.96
N ASP A 5 6.60 21.90 0.16
CA ASP A 5 7.38 21.34 1.26
C ASP A 5 6.66 21.57 2.61
N GLY A 6 6.67 20.58 3.49
CA GLY A 6 6.17 20.70 4.86
C GLY A 6 4.65 20.82 4.96
N ILE A 7 3.91 20.15 4.09
CA ILE A 7 2.44 20.24 4.02
C ILE A 7 1.79 19.19 4.92
N THR A 8 0.74 19.59 5.65
CA THR A 8 -0.16 18.65 6.32
C THR A 8 -1.59 18.82 5.79
N ILE A 9 -2.16 17.74 5.25
CA ILE A 9 -3.57 17.61 4.90
C ILE A 9 -4.22 16.72 5.94
N ASP A 10 -5.29 17.22 6.56
CA ASP A 10 -5.89 16.55 7.71
C ASP A 10 -7.40 16.66 7.68
N ASN A 11 -8.08 15.52 7.82
CA ASN A 11 -9.52 15.44 8.00
C ASN A 11 -10.35 15.95 6.81
N VAL A 12 -9.85 15.81 5.58
CA VAL A 12 -10.50 16.25 4.34
C VAL A 12 -11.39 15.14 3.76
N LYS A 13 -12.51 15.51 3.15
CA LYS A 13 -13.39 14.60 2.40
C LYS A 13 -13.65 15.16 1.02
N THR A 14 -13.47 14.35 0.00
CA THR A 14 -13.67 14.77 -1.39
C THR A 14 -14.48 13.75 -2.18
N PHE A 15 -15.24 14.29 -3.13
CA PHE A 15 -16.03 13.56 -4.12
C PHE A 15 -15.83 14.25 -5.45
N SER A 16 -15.47 13.50 -6.48
CA SER A 16 -15.34 14.04 -7.84
C SER A 16 -15.85 13.04 -8.87
N CYS A 17 -16.36 13.54 -9.99
CA CYS A 17 -17.04 12.73 -11.01
C CYS A 17 -16.74 13.14 -12.46
N LEU A 18 -15.81 14.08 -12.67
CA LEU A 18 -15.38 14.47 -14.01
C LEU A 18 -14.08 13.74 -14.37
N VAL A 19 -13.83 13.64 -15.67
CA VAL A 19 -12.60 13.05 -16.21
C VAL A 19 -11.37 13.78 -15.64
N TRP A 20 -10.33 13.02 -15.27
CA TRP A 20 -9.08 13.55 -14.69
C TRP A 20 -9.30 14.38 -13.43
N SER A 21 -10.24 13.92 -12.59
CA SER A 21 -10.49 14.54 -11.28
C SER A 21 -9.85 13.72 -10.18
N ASP A 22 -8.55 13.90 -10.05
CA ASP A 22 -7.71 13.35 -9.00
C ASP A 22 -8.11 13.94 -7.62
N GLY A 23 -7.74 13.24 -6.57
CA GLY A 23 -7.84 13.70 -5.19
C GLY A 23 -6.62 14.52 -4.78
N PHE A 24 -5.72 13.89 -4.04
CA PHE A 24 -4.46 14.52 -3.63
C PHE A 24 -3.36 14.17 -4.62
N ASP A 25 -3.21 15.03 -5.61
CA ASP A 25 -2.12 14.99 -6.58
C ASP A 25 -0.91 15.80 -6.07
N MET A 26 0.28 15.20 -6.10
CA MET A 26 1.56 15.80 -5.72
C MET A 26 2.54 15.74 -6.88
N MET A 27 3.20 16.87 -7.16
CA MET A 27 4.19 17.00 -8.21
C MET A 27 5.44 17.65 -7.61
N SER A 28 6.53 16.91 -7.53
CA SER A 28 7.79 17.35 -6.90
C SER A 28 7.58 17.92 -5.49
N CYS A 29 7.01 17.12 -4.58
CA CYS A 29 6.68 17.55 -3.22
C CYS A 29 7.52 16.82 -2.16
N SER A 30 7.84 17.49 -1.06
CA SER A 30 8.59 16.91 0.06
C SER A 30 7.90 17.11 1.41
N HIS A 31 8.19 16.21 2.36
CA HIS A 31 7.71 16.28 3.75
C HIS A 31 6.19 16.49 3.86
N VAL A 32 5.42 15.67 3.16
CA VAL A 32 3.95 15.77 3.11
C VAL A 32 3.32 14.74 4.05
N THR A 33 2.41 15.20 4.92
CA THR A 33 1.58 14.32 5.75
C THR A 33 0.12 14.43 5.32
N ILE A 34 -0.51 13.31 4.98
CA ILE A 34 -1.93 13.20 4.69
C ILE A 34 -2.56 12.28 5.72
N ARG A 35 -3.65 12.72 6.38
CA ARG A 35 -4.32 11.85 7.35
C ARG A 35 -5.82 12.04 7.53
N ARG A 36 -6.49 11.01 8.05
CA ARG A 36 -7.89 11.05 8.51
C ARG A 36 -8.88 11.46 7.43
N SER A 37 -8.58 11.12 6.18
CA SER A 37 -9.29 11.67 5.02
C SER A 37 -10.09 10.59 4.28
N PHE A 38 -11.16 11.01 3.60
CA PHE A 38 -11.95 10.15 2.74
C PHE A 38 -11.89 10.70 1.31
N LEU A 39 -11.54 9.87 0.34
CA LEU A 39 -11.47 10.26 -1.05
C LEU A 39 -12.31 9.32 -1.88
N ARG A 40 -13.29 9.87 -2.61
CA ARG A 40 -13.92 9.20 -3.74
C ARG A 40 -13.66 9.99 -5.00
N THR A 41 -12.88 9.44 -5.91
CA THR A 41 -12.35 10.18 -7.07
C THR A 41 -12.68 9.52 -8.39
N SER A 42 -12.72 10.31 -9.45
CA SER A 42 -12.96 9.83 -10.82
C SER A 42 -11.66 9.75 -11.62
N ASP A 43 -10.55 9.61 -10.89
CA ASP A 43 -9.17 9.36 -11.30
C ASP A 43 -8.38 9.01 -10.02
N ASP A 44 -7.06 9.17 -10.00
CA ASP A 44 -6.19 8.89 -8.86
C ASP A 44 -6.68 9.50 -7.53
N CYS A 45 -6.91 8.68 -6.51
CA CYS A 45 -7.21 9.17 -5.15
C CYS A 45 -6.01 9.92 -4.57
N ILE A 46 -4.85 9.26 -4.54
CA ILE A 46 -3.58 9.84 -4.10
C ILE A 46 -2.53 9.54 -5.15
N ALA A 47 -1.97 10.60 -5.72
CA ALA A 47 -0.94 10.53 -6.75
C ALA A 47 0.35 11.19 -6.26
N ILE A 48 1.46 10.48 -6.40
CA ILE A 48 2.81 10.95 -6.07
C ILE A 48 3.67 10.91 -7.33
N TYR A 49 3.85 12.07 -7.94
CA TYR A 49 4.61 12.22 -9.17
C TYR A 49 5.97 12.87 -8.90
N GLY A 50 6.93 12.66 -9.80
CA GLY A 50 8.14 13.48 -9.87
C GLY A 50 7.81 14.83 -10.50
N SER A 51 8.62 15.23 -11.48
CA SER A 51 8.38 16.39 -12.32
C SER A 51 7.07 16.26 -13.10
N ARG A 52 6.21 17.28 -13.02
CA ARG A 52 4.99 17.38 -13.83
C ARG A 52 4.62 18.84 -14.06
N PHE A 53 4.20 19.15 -15.29
CA PHE A 53 3.91 20.50 -15.75
C PHE A 53 5.08 21.46 -15.52
N THR A 54 4.93 22.41 -14.60
CA THR A 54 5.94 23.42 -14.26
C THR A 54 6.64 23.13 -12.94
N ASN A 55 6.35 22.00 -12.29
CA ASN A 55 7.00 21.56 -11.06
C ASN A 55 8.05 20.52 -11.44
N TYR A 56 9.27 20.70 -10.93
CA TYR A 56 10.42 19.89 -11.31
C TYR A 56 11.15 19.37 -10.07
N GLY A 57 11.60 18.12 -10.17
CA GLY A 57 12.38 17.42 -9.17
C GLY A 57 11.63 16.29 -8.47
N ASP A 58 12.32 15.76 -7.48
CA ASP A 58 11.97 14.59 -6.71
C ASP A 58 10.71 14.78 -5.85
N SER A 59 10.09 13.66 -5.48
CA SER A 59 9.07 13.60 -4.44
C SER A 59 9.49 12.66 -3.32
N HIS A 60 9.61 13.16 -2.09
CA HIS A 60 10.13 12.35 -0.99
C HIS A 60 9.54 12.66 0.38
N ASP A 61 9.67 11.72 1.31
CA ASP A 61 9.22 11.86 2.70
C ASP A 61 7.71 12.14 2.81
N VAL A 62 6.91 11.28 2.17
CA VAL A 62 5.44 11.38 2.18
C VAL A 62 4.86 10.31 3.09
N THR A 63 3.98 10.71 3.99
CA THR A 63 3.25 9.79 4.88
C THR A 63 1.75 9.98 4.74
N VAL A 64 1.04 8.90 4.39
CA VAL A 64 -0.42 8.83 4.28
C VAL A 64 -0.95 7.87 5.33
N THR A 65 -1.85 8.33 6.19
CA THR A 65 -2.37 7.54 7.32
C THR A 65 -3.86 7.69 7.59
N ASP A 66 -4.51 6.64 8.07
CA ASP A 66 -5.92 6.69 8.52
C ASP A 66 -6.89 7.21 7.43
N CYS A 67 -6.70 6.75 6.19
CA CYS A 67 -7.49 7.20 5.04
C CYS A 67 -8.45 6.10 4.54
N VAL A 68 -9.53 6.54 3.90
CA VAL A 68 -10.48 5.68 3.18
C VAL A 68 -10.55 6.13 1.72
N LEU A 69 -10.32 5.22 0.79
CA LEU A 69 -10.16 5.51 -0.64
C LEU A 69 -11.18 4.74 -1.48
N TRP A 70 -11.75 5.39 -2.48
CA TRP A 70 -12.65 4.81 -3.47
C TRP A 70 -12.32 5.42 -4.83
N ALA A 71 -11.72 4.63 -5.72
CA ALA A 71 -11.43 5.07 -7.08
C ALA A 71 -12.55 4.62 -8.02
N ASP A 72 -13.39 5.54 -8.48
CA ASP A 72 -14.37 5.23 -9.53
C ASP A 72 -13.66 4.90 -10.86
N VAL A 73 -12.43 5.41 -11.06
CA VAL A 73 -11.51 5.18 -12.21
C VAL A 73 -10.07 5.30 -11.71
N ALA A 74 -9.09 4.71 -12.42
CA ALA A 74 -7.65 4.73 -12.12
C ALA A 74 -7.30 4.14 -10.74
N HIS A 75 -6.50 4.82 -9.90
CA HIS A 75 -5.84 4.19 -8.77
C HIS A 75 -6.22 4.82 -7.40
N PRO A 76 -6.51 3.99 -6.38
CA PRO A 76 -6.48 4.40 -4.98
C PRO A 76 -5.13 5.03 -4.56
N MET A 77 -4.00 4.41 -4.91
CA MET A 77 -2.66 4.90 -4.58
C MET A 77 -1.73 4.75 -5.79
N ASN A 78 -1.29 5.86 -6.37
CA ASN A 78 -0.41 5.91 -7.53
C ASN A 78 0.93 6.58 -7.19
N MET A 79 2.03 5.99 -7.65
CA MET A 79 3.36 6.60 -7.64
C MET A 79 4.03 6.46 -9.00
N GLY A 80 4.64 7.55 -9.46
CA GLY A 80 5.32 7.61 -10.74
C GLY A 80 4.42 8.18 -11.81
N THR A 81 4.17 7.45 -12.88
CA THR A 81 3.68 7.93 -14.17
C THR A 81 4.56 9.07 -14.69
N HIS A 82 4.44 10.29 -14.17
CA HIS A 82 5.11 11.48 -14.68
C HIS A 82 6.48 11.77 -14.04
N GLY A 83 7.43 12.23 -14.85
CA GLY A 83 8.76 12.68 -14.43
C GLY A 83 9.55 13.43 -15.50
N ASP A 84 10.84 13.66 -15.24
CA ASP A 84 11.74 14.38 -16.15
C ASP A 84 12.42 13.47 -17.20
N ALA A 85 11.66 13.13 -18.24
CA ALA A 85 12.19 12.35 -19.35
C ALA A 85 13.26 13.07 -20.18
N VAL A 86 13.35 14.41 -20.11
CA VAL A 86 14.33 15.19 -20.89
C VAL A 86 15.72 15.01 -20.28
N HIS A 87 15.80 14.98 -18.94
CA HIS A 87 17.04 14.75 -18.21
C HIS A 87 17.15 13.29 -17.76
N ASP A 88 17.55 13.05 -16.51
CA ASP A 88 17.80 11.73 -15.95
C ASP A 88 16.60 11.18 -15.15
N GLY A 89 15.40 11.72 -15.33
CA GLY A 89 14.24 11.37 -14.50
C GLY A 89 14.38 11.85 -13.06
N ASP A 90 13.32 11.63 -12.28
CA ASP A 90 13.26 12.01 -10.88
C ASP A 90 13.33 10.78 -9.96
N VAL A 91 13.61 11.03 -8.68
CA VAL A 91 13.56 10.05 -7.61
C VAL A 91 12.27 10.25 -6.80
N ILE A 92 11.54 9.16 -6.58
CA ILE A 92 10.38 9.11 -5.70
C ILE A 92 10.70 8.14 -4.57
N GLU A 93 10.90 8.66 -3.36
CA GLU A 93 11.44 7.86 -2.26
C GLU A 93 10.90 8.17 -0.87
N ASN A 94 11.11 7.26 0.07
CA ASN A 94 10.73 7.43 1.48
C ASN A 94 9.22 7.66 1.66
N ILE A 95 8.42 6.78 1.04
CA ILE A 95 6.96 6.90 1.02
C ILE A 95 6.32 5.87 1.95
N ARG A 96 5.32 6.29 2.73
CA ARG A 96 4.60 5.42 3.66
C ARG A 96 3.10 5.58 3.51
N PHE A 97 2.41 4.48 3.23
CA PHE A 97 0.96 4.33 3.32
C PHE A 97 0.65 3.39 4.49
N GLU A 98 -0.05 3.87 5.51
CA GLU A 98 -0.33 3.07 6.72
C GLU A 98 -1.77 3.23 7.23
N ASN A 99 -2.43 2.12 7.56
CA ASN A 99 -3.81 2.11 8.04
C ASN A 99 -4.80 2.74 7.04
N ILE A 100 -5.01 2.09 5.90
CA ILE A 100 -5.89 2.56 4.82
C ILE A 100 -6.95 1.53 4.50
N ASP A 101 -8.20 1.99 4.33
CA ASP A 101 -9.29 1.21 3.75
C ASP A 101 -9.47 1.61 2.27
N VAL A 102 -9.50 0.63 1.38
CA VAL A 102 -9.85 0.80 -0.03
C VAL A 102 -11.20 0.13 -0.23
N LEU A 103 -12.21 0.93 -0.52
CA LEU A 103 -13.58 0.46 -0.68
C LEU A 103 -13.84 -0.09 -2.08
N ASP A 104 -13.19 0.46 -3.10
CA ASP A 104 -13.38 0.02 -4.48
C ASP A 104 -12.30 0.53 -5.44
N GLN A 105 -12.23 -0.14 -6.59
CA GLN A 105 -11.58 0.28 -7.82
C GLN A 105 -12.39 -0.26 -9.02
N HIS A 106 -12.58 0.57 -10.03
CA HIS A 106 -13.34 0.21 -11.24
C HIS A 106 -12.67 0.73 -12.52
N GLU A 107 -11.47 0.24 -12.83
CA GLU A 107 -10.69 0.66 -14.00
C GLU A 107 -10.71 -0.40 -15.10
N PHE A 108 -10.98 -0.05 -16.36
CA PHE A 108 -11.01 -0.99 -17.50
C PHE A 108 -9.77 -0.92 -18.39
N GLN A 109 -8.99 0.14 -18.29
CA GLN A 109 -7.78 0.32 -19.05
C GLN A 109 -6.67 -0.54 -18.44
N SER A 110 -6.19 -1.50 -19.22
CA SER A 110 -5.24 -2.53 -18.75
C SER A 110 -3.95 -2.00 -18.13
N ASN A 111 -3.55 -0.76 -18.45
CA ASN A 111 -2.32 -0.15 -17.96
C ASN A 111 -2.45 0.52 -16.58
N TYR A 112 -3.67 0.65 -16.05
CA TYR A 112 -3.99 1.47 -14.86
C TYR A 112 -4.77 0.70 -13.78
N LEU A 113 -4.65 -0.63 -13.76
CA LEU A 113 -5.50 -1.49 -12.93
C LEU A 113 -5.12 -1.53 -11.44
N GLY A 114 -4.05 -0.88 -10.98
CA GLY A 114 -3.50 -1.11 -9.63
C GLY A 114 -4.16 -0.35 -8.47
N VAL A 115 -4.56 -1.04 -7.40
CA VAL A 115 -4.90 -0.41 -6.11
C VAL A 115 -3.68 0.30 -5.51
N MET A 116 -2.58 -0.44 -5.42
CA MET A 116 -1.25 0.06 -5.06
C MET A 116 -0.38 0.01 -6.31
N ALA A 117 -0.37 1.11 -7.05
CA ALA A 117 0.31 1.24 -8.33
C ALA A 117 1.68 1.94 -8.18
N LEU A 118 2.74 1.25 -8.61
CA LEU A 118 4.09 1.76 -8.72
C LEU A 118 4.49 1.63 -10.19
N ASN A 119 4.50 2.76 -10.88
CA ASN A 119 4.72 2.82 -12.31
C ASN A 119 5.71 3.93 -12.61
N PRO A 120 7.02 3.77 -12.43
CA PRO A 120 7.94 4.81 -12.85
C PRO A 120 7.90 4.88 -14.38
N GLY A 121 7.39 6.00 -14.90
CA GLY A 121 7.62 6.45 -16.27
C GLY A 121 8.75 7.48 -16.31
N ASP A 122 9.10 7.98 -17.48
CA ASP A 122 9.97 9.15 -17.65
C ASP A 122 11.33 9.04 -16.96
N LYS A 123 11.93 7.84 -16.99
CA LYS A 123 13.22 7.51 -16.36
C LYS A 123 13.22 7.60 -14.83
N ASN A 124 12.05 7.73 -14.20
CA ASN A 124 11.96 7.83 -12.74
C ASN A 124 12.50 6.59 -12.03
N THR A 125 12.96 6.78 -10.81
CA THR A 125 13.25 5.70 -9.86
C THR A 125 12.29 5.77 -8.68
N ILE A 126 11.66 4.66 -8.34
CA ILE A 126 10.85 4.54 -7.12
C ILE A 126 11.59 3.62 -6.14
N HIS A 127 11.88 4.10 -4.93
CA HIS A 127 12.47 3.22 -3.92
C HIS A 127 12.12 3.57 -2.47
N ASN A 128 12.29 2.61 -1.57
CA ASN A 128 11.99 2.76 -0.15
C ASN A 128 10.53 3.16 0.12
N VAL A 129 9.61 2.29 -0.31
CA VAL A 129 8.16 2.47 -0.13
C VAL A 129 7.59 1.40 0.79
N MET A 130 6.72 1.81 1.71
CA MET A 130 6.03 0.94 2.66
C MET A 130 4.53 1.09 2.51
N PHE A 131 3.85 -0.03 2.28
CA PHE A 131 2.40 -0.17 2.47
C PHE A 131 2.15 -1.05 3.67
N LYS A 132 1.42 -0.55 4.66
CA LYS A 132 1.21 -1.28 5.91
C LYS A 132 -0.23 -1.19 6.42
N ASN A 133 -0.79 -2.33 6.82
CA ASN A 133 -2.15 -2.37 7.36
C ASN A 133 -3.17 -1.75 6.38
N ILE A 134 -3.24 -2.32 5.18
CA ILE A 134 -4.16 -1.90 4.11
C ILE A 134 -5.27 -2.94 4.03
N ARG A 135 -6.52 -2.50 3.96
CA ARG A 135 -7.71 -3.35 3.87
C ARG A 135 -8.44 -3.01 2.57
N ILE A 136 -8.66 -4.01 1.74
CA ILE A 136 -9.16 -3.84 0.38
C ILE A 136 -10.42 -4.69 0.25
N ASP A 137 -11.54 -4.02 -0.02
CA ASP A 137 -12.81 -4.66 -0.32
C ASP A 137 -12.79 -5.28 -1.72
N ALA A 138 -13.80 -6.09 -2.04
CA ALA A 138 -13.91 -6.74 -3.33
C ALA A 138 -14.05 -5.69 -4.44
N LEU A 139 -13.07 -5.66 -5.36
CA LEU A 139 -13.02 -4.69 -6.46
C LEU A 139 -14.11 -4.97 -7.51
N GLU A 140 -14.72 -3.91 -8.03
CA GLU A 140 -15.58 -4.01 -9.23
C GLU A 140 -14.77 -4.36 -10.48
N HIS A 141 -13.61 -3.71 -10.68
CA HIS A 141 -12.63 -4.11 -11.71
C HIS A 141 -11.24 -3.50 -11.43
N GLY A 142 -10.23 -4.33 -11.18
CA GLY A 142 -8.87 -3.87 -10.87
C GLY A 142 -7.97 -4.97 -10.33
N ARG A 143 -6.74 -4.66 -9.95
CA ARG A 143 -5.78 -5.57 -9.30
C ARG A 143 -5.18 -4.95 -8.05
N VAL A 144 -4.85 -5.78 -7.08
CA VAL A 144 -4.35 -5.29 -5.79
C VAL A 144 -2.95 -4.69 -5.89
N PHE A 145 -2.00 -5.42 -6.49
CA PHE A 145 -0.61 -4.99 -6.64
C PHE A 145 -0.28 -4.78 -8.11
N ASP A 146 0.20 -3.58 -8.45
CA ASP A 146 0.74 -3.23 -9.78
C ASP A 146 2.11 -2.61 -9.56
N VAL A 147 3.15 -3.43 -9.66
CA VAL A 147 4.55 -3.03 -9.43
C VAL A 147 5.30 -3.25 -10.73
N GLU A 148 5.27 -2.25 -11.59
CA GLU A 148 5.67 -2.41 -12.97
C GLU A 148 6.53 -1.24 -13.44
N VAL A 149 7.77 -1.53 -13.88
CA VAL A 149 8.44 -0.57 -14.77
C VAL A 149 7.82 -0.76 -16.15
N LYS A 150 7.07 0.23 -16.64
CA LYS A 150 6.42 0.16 -17.95
C LYS A 150 6.78 1.35 -18.83
N TYR A 151 6.82 1.13 -20.14
CA TYR A 151 6.88 2.21 -21.13
C TYR A 151 5.46 2.59 -21.56
N ASN A 152 4.82 3.44 -20.77
CA ASN A 152 3.47 3.89 -21.04
C ASN A 152 3.45 5.03 -22.09
N LYS A 153 3.32 4.69 -23.36
CA LYS A 153 3.38 5.67 -24.48
C LYS A 153 2.28 6.72 -24.48
N ASP A 154 1.19 6.51 -23.73
CA ASP A 154 0.11 7.49 -23.63
C ASP A 154 0.53 8.71 -22.81
N TYR A 155 1.40 8.53 -21.81
CA TYR A 155 1.78 9.58 -20.86
C TYR A 155 3.30 9.82 -20.77
N ASN A 156 4.11 8.86 -21.21
CA ASN A 156 5.55 8.90 -21.03
C ASN A 156 6.28 8.78 -22.37
N PRO A 157 7.23 9.68 -22.67
CA PRO A 157 8.20 9.49 -23.76
C PRO A 157 9.28 8.43 -23.46
N ALA A 158 9.50 8.02 -22.21
CA ALA A 158 10.51 7.00 -21.85
C ALA A 158 10.01 6.03 -20.74
N PRO A 159 10.50 4.77 -20.68
CA PRO A 159 10.27 3.90 -19.52
C PRO A 159 10.92 4.50 -18.27
N GLY A 160 10.40 4.14 -17.08
CA GLY A 160 11.12 4.40 -15.84
C GLY A 160 12.39 3.58 -15.72
N ARG A 161 13.21 3.95 -14.73
CA ARG A 161 14.52 3.36 -14.52
C ARG A 161 14.50 2.13 -13.63
N LEU A 162 13.81 2.20 -12.50
CA LEU A 162 13.95 1.20 -11.44
C LEU A 162 12.80 1.28 -10.43
N ILE A 163 12.37 0.11 -9.94
CA ILE A 163 11.64 0.00 -8.67
C ILE A 163 12.46 -0.87 -7.71
N GLU A 164 12.75 -0.39 -6.50
CA GLU A 164 13.43 -1.22 -5.50
C GLU A 164 13.07 -0.95 -4.04
N ASN A 165 13.30 -1.94 -3.17
CA ASN A 165 13.08 -1.82 -1.73
C ASN A 165 11.64 -1.40 -1.40
N ILE A 166 10.69 -2.26 -1.77
CA ILE A 166 9.25 -2.05 -1.53
C ILE A 166 8.76 -3.11 -0.56
N THR A 167 8.04 -2.69 0.47
CA THR A 167 7.43 -3.61 1.44
C THR A 167 5.92 -3.43 1.49
N PHE A 168 5.21 -4.54 1.37
CA PHE A 168 3.79 -4.68 1.64
C PHE A 168 3.63 -5.50 2.91
N GLU A 169 3.10 -4.93 3.99
CA GLU A 169 2.98 -5.57 5.29
C GLU A 169 1.55 -5.53 5.85
N TYR A 170 0.99 -6.65 6.29
CA TYR A 170 -0.40 -6.70 6.82
C TYR A 170 -1.43 -6.18 5.79
N ILE A 171 -1.43 -6.76 4.60
CA ILE A 171 -2.42 -6.43 3.57
C ILE A 171 -3.57 -7.43 3.66
N HIS A 172 -4.79 -6.93 3.77
CA HIS A 172 -6.02 -7.71 3.86
C HIS A 172 -6.85 -7.49 2.59
N ILE A 173 -7.13 -8.56 1.87
CA ILE A 173 -7.81 -8.51 0.57
C ILE A 173 -9.09 -9.36 0.68
N THR A 174 -10.22 -8.78 0.28
CA THR A 174 -11.46 -9.52 0.03
C THR A 174 -11.52 -9.85 -1.45
N SER A 175 -11.53 -11.13 -1.80
CA SER A 175 -11.57 -11.56 -3.20
C SER A 175 -12.92 -11.20 -3.82
N GLY A 176 -12.90 -10.73 -5.07
CA GLY A 176 -14.09 -10.38 -5.84
C GLY A 176 -14.00 -10.85 -7.29
N PRO A 177 -15.13 -10.95 -8.01
CA PRO A 177 -15.13 -11.39 -9.41
C PRO A 177 -14.51 -10.37 -10.38
N GLY A 178 -14.34 -9.11 -9.96
CA GLY A 178 -13.66 -8.06 -10.72
C GLY A 178 -12.15 -8.00 -10.51
N GLU A 179 -11.60 -8.87 -9.65
CA GLU A 179 -10.17 -8.85 -9.37
C GLU A 179 -9.36 -9.53 -10.48
N GLU A 180 -8.51 -8.73 -11.11
CA GLU A 180 -7.47 -9.14 -12.06
C GLU A 180 -6.21 -9.60 -11.32
N VAL A 181 -5.42 -10.44 -12.01
CA VAL A 181 -4.14 -10.94 -11.46
C VAL A 181 -3.19 -9.76 -11.21
N SER A 182 -2.64 -9.69 -10.00
CA SER A 182 -1.63 -8.68 -9.64
C SER A 182 -0.31 -8.94 -10.36
N LEU A 183 0.43 -7.88 -10.68
CA LEU A 183 1.62 -7.97 -11.53
C LEU A 183 2.84 -7.32 -10.86
N VAL A 184 3.95 -8.05 -10.88
CA VAL A 184 5.28 -7.54 -10.52
C VAL A 184 6.21 -7.83 -11.68
N ALA A 185 6.59 -6.80 -12.46
CA ALA A 185 7.35 -6.98 -13.68
C ALA A 185 8.26 -5.80 -14.01
N GLY A 186 9.37 -6.09 -14.68
CA GLY A 186 10.32 -5.09 -15.15
C GLY A 186 10.15 -4.93 -16.65
N TYR A 187 10.71 -3.87 -17.19
CA TYR A 187 10.54 -3.60 -18.62
C TYR A 187 11.56 -4.36 -19.48
N ASP A 188 12.83 -4.30 -19.09
CA ASP A 188 13.94 -5.01 -19.69
C ASP A 188 15.09 -5.20 -18.68
N SER A 189 16.22 -5.75 -19.14
CA SER A 189 17.38 -6.04 -18.28
C SER A 189 18.05 -4.81 -17.66
N THR A 190 17.77 -3.61 -18.18
CA THR A 190 18.26 -2.32 -17.68
C THR A 190 17.22 -1.52 -16.90
N HIS A 191 15.97 -2.01 -16.87
CA HIS A 191 14.82 -1.39 -16.20
C HIS A 191 14.13 -2.38 -15.24
N PRO A 192 14.83 -2.85 -14.18
CA PRO A 192 14.36 -3.96 -13.36
C PRO A 192 13.41 -3.51 -12.23
N VAL A 193 12.74 -4.49 -11.64
CA VAL A 193 12.13 -4.40 -10.30
C VAL A 193 12.87 -5.38 -9.39
N ARG A 194 13.23 -4.93 -8.19
CA ARG A 194 13.95 -5.79 -7.24
C ARG A 194 13.64 -5.50 -5.79
N ASP A 195 13.93 -6.48 -4.93
CA ASP A 195 13.79 -6.36 -3.47
C ASP A 195 12.36 -5.94 -3.06
N ILE A 196 11.40 -6.77 -3.45
CA ILE A 196 9.99 -6.61 -3.09
C ILE A 196 9.65 -7.63 -2.01
N LEU A 197 9.17 -7.14 -0.87
CA LEU A 197 8.80 -7.94 0.28
C LEU A 197 7.29 -7.90 0.52
N PHE A 198 6.64 -9.04 0.35
CA PHE A 198 5.29 -9.28 0.80
C PHE A 198 5.33 -9.95 2.17
N LYS A 199 4.88 -9.27 3.22
CA LYS A 199 4.94 -9.76 4.59
C LYS A 199 3.54 -9.81 5.19
N ASP A 200 3.14 -10.99 5.65
CA ASP A 200 1.84 -11.17 6.30
C ASP A 200 0.68 -10.67 5.41
N ILE A 201 0.53 -11.26 4.22
CA ILE A 201 -0.60 -10.98 3.32
C ILE A 201 -1.77 -11.93 3.67
N TYR A 202 -2.99 -11.40 3.63
CA TYR A 202 -4.22 -12.12 3.94
C TYR A 202 -5.22 -11.96 2.80
N ARG A 203 -5.88 -13.07 2.45
CA ARG A 203 -7.01 -13.11 1.51
C ARG A 203 -8.18 -13.82 2.16
N ASP A 204 -9.36 -13.20 2.12
CA ASP A 204 -10.60 -13.76 2.65
C ASP A 204 -10.48 -14.23 4.11
N GLY A 205 -9.75 -13.43 4.92
CA GLY A 205 -9.45 -13.72 6.33
C GLY A 205 -8.35 -14.76 6.57
N GLY A 206 -7.88 -15.45 5.53
CA GLY A 206 -6.80 -16.45 5.59
C GLY A 206 -5.43 -15.86 5.24
N LYS A 207 -4.38 -16.29 5.94
CA LYS A 207 -3.00 -15.87 5.63
C LYS A 207 -2.47 -16.65 4.41
N VAL A 208 -1.97 -15.96 3.40
CA VAL A 208 -1.49 -16.61 2.15
C VAL A 208 -0.04 -17.07 2.30
N ALA A 209 0.26 -18.26 1.79
CA ALA A 209 1.56 -18.93 1.97
C ALA A 209 2.62 -18.54 0.93
N ASP A 210 2.17 -18.20 -0.28
CA ASP A 210 3.02 -17.89 -1.42
C ASP A 210 2.39 -16.81 -2.33
N LEU A 211 3.12 -16.39 -3.36
CA LEU A 211 2.70 -15.34 -4.29
C LEU A 211 1.48 -15.76 -5.13
N SER A 212 1.37 -17.04 -5.50
CA SER A 212 0.22 -17.53 -6.27
C SER A 212 -1.05 -17.49 -5.43
N ALA A 213 -0.97 -17.93 -4.17
CA ALA A 213 -2.06 -17.81 -3.21
C ALA A 213 -2.42 -16.35 -2.91
N ALA A 214 -1.52 -15.40 -3.14
CA ALA A 214 -1.78 -13.96 -3.06
C ALA A 214 -2.41 -13.35 -4.32
N ASN A 215 -2.64 -14.14 -5.39
CA ASN A 215 -3.03 -13.71 -6.74
C ASN A 215 -1.99 -12.80 -7.42
N ILE A 216 -0.70 -13.10 -7.24
CA ILE A 216 0.42 -12.32 -7.80
C ILE A 216 1.15 -13.15 -8.86
N TYR A 217 1.26 -12.59 -10.06
CA TYR A 217 2.16 -13.04 -11.11
C TYR A 217 3.46 -12.23 -11.09
N VAL A 218 4.59 -12.94 -11.15
CA VAL A 218 5.92 -12.34 -11.27
C VAL A 218 6.40 -12.51 -12.70
N GLY A 219 6.58 -11.39 -13.39
CA GLY A 219 7.05 -11.32 -14.77
C GLY A 219 8.57 -11.36 -14.90
N ASP A 220 9.05 -10.88 -16.05
CA ASP A 220 10.47 -10.86 -16.39
C ASP A 220 11.24 -9.73 -15.70
N TYR A 221 12.57 -9.85 -15.68
CA TYR A 221 13.54 -8.85 -15.19
C TYR A 221 13.48 -8.56 -13.69
N MET A 222 13.07 -9.57 -12.92
CA MET A 222 12.86 -9.50 -11.47
C MET A 222 13.99 -10.11 -10.67
N SER A 223 14.25 -9.55 -9.47
CA SER A 223 15.13 -10.20 -8.50
C SER A 223 14.70 -9.93 -7.05
N GLN A 224 14.88 -10.92 -6.17
CA GLN A 224 14.56 -10.78 -4.74
C GLN A 224 13.09 -10.45 -4.43
N ILE A 225 12.16 -11.09 -5.15
CA ILE A 225 10.72 -11.05 -4.83
C ILE A 225 10.44 -12.12 -3.78
N ARG A 226 10.01 -11.71 -2.59
CA ARG A 226 9.85 -12.61 -1.44
C ARG A 226 8.49 -12.42 -0.80
N ILE A 227 7.90 -13.53 -0.40
CA ILE A 227 6.76 -13.53 0.51
C ILE A 227 7.16 -14.24 1.80
N VAL A 228 6.88 -13.59 2.93
CA VAL A 228 7.24 -14.09 4.25
C VAL A 228 6.05 -13.99 5.20
N GLN A 229 5.96 -14.97 6.08
CA GLN A 229 4.98 -14.97 7.16
C GLN A 229 5.71 -14.83 8.49
N LYS A 230 5.30 -13.87 9.31
CA LYS A 230 5.64 -13.87 10.73
C LYS A 230 5.05 -15.13 11.35
N LYS A 231 5.90 -15.93 11.99
CA LYS A 231 5.47 -17.11 12.76
C LYS A 231 4.44 -16.65 13.81
N THR A 232 3.21 -17.11 13.64
CA THR A 232 2.19 -17.04 14.68
C THR A 232 2.30 -18.30 15.51
N TRP A 233 2.61 -18.15 16.79
CA TRP A 233 2.53 -19.27 17.72
C TRP A 233 1.05 -19.49 18.04
N PRO A 234 0.48 -20.68 17.78
CA PRO A 234 -0.89 -20.94 18.21
C PRO A 234 -0.96 -20.77 19.73
N ALA A 235 -2.04 -20.17 20.24
CA ALA A 235 -2.23 -19.89 21.65
C ALA A 235 -2.01 -21.15 22.53
N ALA A 236 -2.36 -22.33 22.02
CA ALA A 236 -2.12 -23.62 22.67
C ALA A 236 -0.62 -23.97 22.83
N ALA A 237 0.24 -23.63 21.87
CA ALA A 237 1.67 -23.88 21.94
C ALA A 237 2.37 -22.94 22.93
N VAL A 238 1.85 -21.72 23.11
CA VAL A 238 2.33 -20.79 24.13
C VAL A 238 2.05 -21.35 25.53
N ILE A 239 0.86 -21.88 25.77
CA ILE A 239 0.48 -22.47 27.08
C ILE A 239 1.33 -23.71 27.42
N GLN A 240 1.68 -24.55 26.44
CA GLN A 240 2.42 -25.79 26.66
C GLN A 240 3.90 -25.57 27.03
N LEU A 241 4.49 -24.43 26.64
CA LEU A 241 5.83 -24.02 27.05
C LEU A 241 5.89 -23.61 28.53
N PHE A 242 4.78 -23.17 29.11
CA PHE A 242 4.71 -22.80 30.53
C PHE A 242 4.30 -23.95 31.46
N SER A 243 3.71 -25.02 30.92
CA SER A 243 3.35 -26.20 31.74
C SER A 243 4.50 -27.21 31.93
N SER A 244 5.58 -27.09 31.16
CA SER A 244 6.76 -27.97 31.23
C SER A 244 7.92 -27.42 32.07
N ALA A 245 7.84 -26.15 32.50
CA ALA A 245 8.80 -25.55 33.43
C ALA A 245 8.22 -25.57 34.85
N ILE A 246 8.53 -26.63 35.62
CA ILE A 246 8.25 -26.67 37.06
C ILE A 246 9.23 -25.68 37.74
N TYR A 247 8.79 -24.44 37.92
CA TYR A 247 9.36 -23.52 38.89
C TYR A 247 8.28 -23.21 39.94
N PRO A 248 8.63 -23.17 41.24
CA PRO A 248 7.69 -22.79 42.28
C PRO A 248 7.21 -21.35 42.02
N VAL A 249 5.90 -21.18 41.92
CA VAL A 249 5.25 -19.92 41.58
C VAL A 249 5.38 -18.95 42.76
N SER A 250 6.32 -18.02 42.66
CA SER A 250 6.24 -16.72 43.34
C SER A 250 6.53 -15.64 42.31
N GLU A 251 5.46 -14.95 41.89
CA GLU A 251 5.44 -13.75 41.05
C GLU A 251 6.11 -13.85 39.67
N VAL A 252 5.34 -14.30 38.67
CA VAL A 252 5.64 -14.03 37.26
C VAL A 252 4.85 -12.79 36.85
N ASN A 253 5.55 -11.66 36.69
CA ASN A 253 4.97 -10.47 36.05
C ASN A 253 4.81 -10.73 34.55
N ILE A 254 3.57 -10.89 34.10
CA ILE A 254 3.21 -11.01 32.69
C ILE A 254 3.29 -9.62 32.06
N ILE A 255 4.34 -9.34 31.28
CA ILE A 255 4.33 -8.19 30.36
C ILE A 255 3.63 -8.65 29.08
N SER A 256 2.30 -8.50 29.03
CA SER A 256 1.55 -8.65 27.79
C SER A 256 1.67 -7.36 26.98
N CYS A 257 2.35 -7.40 25.83
CA CYS A 257 2.18 -6.38 24.79
C CYS A 257 0.81 -6.58 24.10
N GLN A 258 -0.26 -6.20 24.78
CA GLN A 258 -1.57 -5.96 24.17
C GLN A 258 -2.22 -4.77 24.89
N ASN A 259 -2.18 -3.59 24.25
CA ASN A 259 -3.02 -2.45 24.60
C ASN A 259 -4.46 -2.73 24.14
N VAL A 260 -5.12 -3.67 24.80
CA VAL A 260 -6.59 -3.78 24.79
C VAL A 260 -7.01 -3.87 26.24
N GLN A 261 -7.59 -2.78 26.77
CA GLN A 261 -8.25 -2.84 28.07
C GLN A 261 -9.46 -3.78 27.97
N ALA A 262 -9.28 -5.04 28.34
CA ALA A 262 -10.37 -5.91 28.70
C ALA A 262 -10.72 -5.65 30.17
N ARG A 263 -11.83 -4.95 30.41
CA ARG A 263 -12.40 -4.80 31.76
C ARG A 263 -13.03 -6.14 32.13
N LEU A 264 -12.44 -6.85 33.09
CA LEU A 264 -13.07 -8.01 33.72
C LEU A 264 -14.26 -7.51 34.55
N VAL A 265 -15.48 -7.88 34.15
CA VAL A 265 -16.67 -7.77 34.99
C VAL A 265 -16.77 -9.09 35.75
N SER A 266 -16.66 -9.04 37.08
CA SER A 266 -16.90 -10.21 37.94
C SER A 266 -18.40 -10.51 38.00
N GLN A 267 -18.72 -11.80 38.15
CA GLN A 267 -20.07 -12.36 38.19
C GLN A 267 -20.87 -11.98 39.47
N SER A 268 -20.54 -10.85 40.11
CA SER A 268 -21.20 -10.30 41.31
C SER A 268 -21.94 -8.98 41.06
N ASP A 269 -21.89 -8.42 39.85
CA ASP A 269 -22.52 -7.13 39.51
C ASP A 269 -23.81 -7.29 38.68
N LEU A 270 -24.39 -8.50 38.65
CA LEU A 270 -25.73 -8.77 38.12
C LEU A 270 -26.73 -8.87 39.27
N ASP A 271 -26.94 -7.77 39.97
CA ASP A 271 -28.17 -7.47 40.69
C ASP A 271 -28.22 -5.96 40.95
N VAL A 272 -29.40 -5.36 40.78
CA VAL A 272 -29.73 -3.92 40.89
C VAL A 272 -29.64 -3.13 39.58
N LEU A 273 -30.65 -3.31 38.71
CA LEU A 273 -31.69 -2.29 38.47
C LEU A 273 -32.74 -2.81 37.48
N VAL A 274 -33.98 -2.83 37.97
CA VAL A 274 -35.24 -2.79 37.22
C VAL A 274 -35.38 -1.43 36.56
#